data_AF-A0A432T384-F1
#
_entry.id   AF-A0A432T384-F1
#
_cell.length_a   1.000
_cell.length_b   1.000
_cell.length_c   1.000
_cell.angle_alpha   90.00
_cell.angle_beta   90.00
_cell.angle_gamma   90.00
#
_symmetry.space_group_name_H-M   'P 1'
#
loop_
_entity.id
_entity.type
_entity.pdbx_description
1 polymer ?
#
loop_
_entity_poly.entity_id
_entity_poly.type
_entity_poly.pdbx_seq_one_letter_code
_entity_poly.pdbx_strand_id
1 'polypeptide(L)' 'MRRAKVVHSDQVRVEPFVWERYVWDRAQHHAAKAKGTEVSKKKLKALADEMGLAYDEKMLRFSKKLINHYMKECEK' A
#
# COMPACT_ATOMS: atom_id res chain seq x y z
N MET A 1 4.31 26.94 -25.86
CA MET A 1 3.22 27.43 -24.97
C MET A 1 2.08 26.41 -25.00
N ARG A 2 1.58 25.96 -23.85
CA ARG A 2 0.44 25.01 -23.81
C ARG A 2 -0.87 25.80 -23.97
N ARG A 3 -1.80 25.31 -24.81
CA ARG A 3 -3.13 25.93 -25.02
C ARG A 3 -3.97 25.79 -23.75
N ALA A 4 -4.36 26.91 -23.13
CA ALA A 4 -5.31 26.91 -22.03
C ALA A 4 -6.74 26.78 -22.57
N LYS A 5 -7.54 25.89 -21.99
CA LYS A 5 -8.97 25.76 -22.27
C LYS A 5 -9.73 26.53 -21.19
N VAL A 6 -10.43 27.59 -21.60
CA VAL A 6 -11.33 28.33 -20.70
C VAL A 6 -12.59 27.49 -20.49
N VAL A 7 -13.00 27.29 -19.25
CA VAL A 7 -14.21 26.56 -18.87
C VAL A 7 -15.08 27.45 -17.99
N HIS A 8 -16.39 27.26 -18.06
CA HIS A 8 -17.34 27.96 -17.20
C HIS A 8 -17.36 27.34 -15.79
N SER A 9 -17.73 28.13 -14.79
CA SER A 9 -17.66 27.73 -13.37
C SER A 9 -18.60 26.57 -13.02
N ASP A 10 -19.68 26.39 -13.76
CA ASP A 10 -20.62 25.27 -13.66
C ASP A 10 -20.04 23.93 -14.11
N GLN A 11 -18.96 23.96 -14.91
CA GLN A 11 -18.25 22.78 -15.40
C GLN A 11 -17.09 22.37 -14.49
N VAL A 12 -16.87 23.08 -13.38
CA VAL A 12 -15.77 22.82 -12.44
C VAL A 12 -16.35 22.33 -11.12
N ARG A 13 -16.01 21.09 -10.76
CA ARG A 13 -16.29 20.55 -9.43
C ARG A 13 -15.18 21.01 -8.49
N VAL A 14 -15.49 21.99 -7.64
CA VAL A 14 -14.57 22.46 -6.59
C VAL A 14 -14.70 21.53 -5.40
N GLU A 15 -13.66 20.76 -5.13
CA GLU A 15 -13.56 19.97 -3.90
C GLU A 15 -12.53 20.60 -2.95
N PRO A 16 -12.78 20.57 -1.62
CA PRO A 16 -11.79 21.00 -0.65
C PRO A 16 -10.48 20.25 -0.84
N PHE A 17 -9.38 20.98 -0.90
CA PHE A 17 -8.06 20.38 -0.97
C PHE A 17 -7.69 19.83 0.42
N VAL A 18 -7.92 18.53 0.61
CA VAL A 18 -7.57 17.80 1.85
C VAL A 18 -6.12 17.35 1.73
N TRP A 19 -5.21 18.14 2.30
CA TRP A 19 -3.76 17.91 2.27
C TRP A 19 -3.38 16.47 2.68
N GLU A 20 -4.07 15.92 3.68
CA GLU A 20 -3.86 14.58 4.23
C GLU A 20 -4.15 13.45 3.22
N ARG A 21 -4.88 13.72 2.13
CA ARG A 21 -5.11 12.75 1.04
C ARG A 21 -3.95 12.71 0.04
N TYR A 22 -3.11 13.74 0.02
CA TYR A 22 -2.03 13.91 -0.96
C TYR A 22 -0.64 13.86 -0.32
N VAL A 23 -0.57 13.95 1.01
CA VAL A 23 0.65 13.67 1.75
C VAL A 23 0.68 12.20 2.13
N TRP A 24 1.84 11.58 1.92
CA TRP A 24 2.17 10.28 2.49
C TRP A 24 2.22 10.39 4.02
N ASP A 25 1.06 10.37 4.66
CA ASP A 25 0.96 10.47 6.10
C ASP A 25 1.45 9.17 6.73
N ARG A 26 2.52 9.28 7.52
CA ARG A 26 3.01 8.18 8.35
C ARG A 26 1.86 7.60 9.18
N ALA A 27 0.88 8.40 9.61
CA ALA A 27 -0.28 7.95 10.36
C ALA A 27 -1.29 7.11 9.54
N GLN A 28 -1.45 7.33 8.23
CA GLN A 28 -2.22 6.40 7.37
C GLN A 28 -1.48 5.07 7.18
N HIS A 29 -0.15 5.07 7.21
CA HIS A 29 0.63 3.83 7.33
C HIS A 29 0.43 3.18 8.72
N HIS A 30 0.16 3.94 9.79
CA HIS A 30 -0.25 3.40 11.09
C HIS A 30 -1.70 2.85 11.10
N ALA A 31 -2.61 3.33 10.25
CA ALA A 31 -3.91 2.67 10.03
C ALA A 31 -3.76 1.37 9.23
N ALA A 32 -2.81 1.32 8.29
CA ALA A 32 -2.34 0.07 7.68
C ALA A 32 -1.48 -0.78 8.61
N LYS A 33 -0.96 -0.23 9.74
CA LYS A 33 -0.59 -1.00 10.95
C LYS A 33 -1.86 -1.50 11.64
N ALA A 34 -2.69 -2.20 10.89
CA ALA A 34 -3.55 -3.23 11.43
C ALA A 34 -2.65 -4.19 12.21
N LYS A 35 -2.51 -3.88 13.51
CA LYS A 35 -1.98 -4.68 14.60
C LYS A 35 -1.34 -5.99 14.15
N GLY A 36 -0.01 -6.04 14.08
CA GLY A 36 0.80 -7.18 14.50
C GLY A 36 0.46 -8.58 13.95
N THR A 37 -0.30 -8.72 12.86
CA THR A 37 -0.54 -10.05 12.30
C THR A 37 0.66 -10.43 11.48
N GLU A 38 1.56 -11.21 12.08
CA GLU A 38 2.62 -11.91 11.37
C GLU A 38 2.09 -12.44 10.05
N VAL A 39 2.83 -12.21 8.97
CA VAL A 39 2.45 -12.71 7.66
C VAL A 39 2.46 -14.24 7.71
N SER A 40 1.30 -14.84 7.49
CA SER A 40 1.17 -16.29 7.44
C SER A 40 1.59 -16.82 6.07
N LYS A 41 2.05 -18.06 6.04
CA LYS A 41 2.38 -18.75 4.79
C LYS A 41 1.17 -18.85 3.84
N LYS A 42 -0.04 -18.98 4.39
CA LYS A 42 -1.29 -19.01 3.61
C LYS A 42 -1.54 -17.68 2.89
N LYS A 43 -1.28 -16.56 3.56
CA LYS A 43 -1.44 -15.22 2.98
C LYS A 43 -0.44 -14.97 1.85
N LEU A 44 0.81 -15.41 2.01
CA LEU A 44 1.84 -15.34 0.95
C LEU A 44 1.48 -16.20 -0.27
N LYS A 45 0.91 -17.39 -0.06
CA LYS A 45 0.42 -18.23 -1.17
C LYS A 45 -0.69 -17.54 -1.93
N ALA A 46 -1.73 -17.07 -1.24
CA ALA A 46 -2.85 -16.39 -1.88
C ALA A 46 -2.39 -15.16 -2.70
N LEU A 47 -1.45 -14.38 -2.17
CA LEU A 47 -0.83 -13.26 -2.88
C LEU A 47 -0.07 -13.70 -4.13
N ALA A 48 0.74 -14.74 -4.01
CA ALA A 48 1.50 -15.26 -5.15
C ALA A 48 0.58 -15.83 -6.23
N ASP A 49 -0.51 -16.51 -5.84
CA ASP A 49 -1.53 -17.01 -6.76
C ASP A 49 -2.26 -15.85 -7.47
N GLU A 50 -2.66 -14.80 -6.75
CA GLU A 50 -3.29 -13.59 -7.31
C GLU A 50 -2.38 -12.87 -8.33
N MET A 51 -1.08 -12.87 -8.06
CA MET A 51 -0.07 -12.26 -8.93
C MET A 51 0.40 -13.19 -10.07
N GLY A 52 -0.07 -14.45 -10.12
CA GLY A 52 0.39 -15.44 -11.09
C GLY A 52 1.88 -15.80 -10.96
N LEU A 53 2.44 -15.65 -9.75
CA LEU A 53 3.85 -15.93 -9.48
C LEU A 53 4.06 -17.40 -9.19
N ALA A 54 5.02 -18.02 -9.86
CA ALA A 54 5.53 -19.32 -9.46
C ALA A 54 6.27 -19.18 -8.12
N TYR A 55 5.99 -20.08 -7.18
CA TYR A 55 6.68 -20.11 -5.88
C TYR A 55 7.03 -21.54 -5.49
N ASP A 56 8.12 -21.67 -4.76
CA ASP A 56 8.47 -22.88 -4.05
C ASP A 56 8.37 -22.69 -2.53
N GLU A 57 8.51 -23.81 -1.82
CA GLU A 57 8.44 -23.84 -0.36
C GLU A 57 9.57 -23.05 0.33
N LYS A 58 10.74 -22.94 -0.33
CA LYS A 58 11.92 -22.23 0.20
C LYS A 58 11.71 -20.71 0.10
N MET A 59 11.20 -20.23 -1.04
CA MET A 59 10.82 -18.84 -1.30
C MET A 59 9.75 -18.39 -0.30
N LEU A 60 8.70 -19.19 -0.09
CA LEU A 60 7.66 -18.86 0.89
C LEU A 60 8.22 -18.72 2.33
N ARG A 61 9.13 -19.62 2.73
CA ARG A 61 9.76 -19.56 4.05
C ARG A 61 10.70 -18.36 4.20
N PHE A 62 11.48 -18.06 3.16
CA PHE A 62 12.36 -16.90 3.12
C PHE A 62 11.57 -15.60 3.23
N SER A 63 10.59 -15.40 2.34
CA SER A 63 9.76 -14.19 2.31
C SER A 63 9.01 -13.98 3.61
N LYS A 64 8.47 -15.04 4.22
CA LYS A 64 7.82 -14.96 5.54
C LYS A 64 8.77 -14.39 6.61
N LYS A 65 10.00 -14.91 6.71
CA LYS A 65 10.97 -14.45 7.70
C LYS A 65 11.38 -13.00 7.45
N LEU A 66 11.67 -12.66 6.20
CA LEU A 66 12.11 -11.33 5.81
C LEU A 66 11.06 -10.27 6.13
N ILE A 67 9.81 -10.49 5.67
CA ILE A 67 8.72 -9.53 5.85
C ILE A 67 8.37 -9.38 7.33
N ASN A 68 8.29 -10.49 8.08
CA ASN A 68 7.99 -10.42 9.52
C ASN A 68 9.10 -9.70 10.30
N HIS A 69 10.36 -9.86 9.92
CA HIS A 69 11.46 -9.15 10.57
C HIS A 69 11.43 -7.65 10.22
N TYR A 70 11.25 -7.31 8.94
CA TYR A 70 11.08 -5.92 8.50
C TYR A 70 9.94 -5.21 9.21
N MET A 71 8.78 -5.87 9.33
CA MET A 71 7.63 -5.32 10.06
C MET A 71 7.95 -5.06 11.54
N LYS A 72 8.70 -5.95 12.20
CA LYS A 72 9.15 -5.75 13.59
C LYS A 72 10.12 -4.58 13.74
N GLU A 73 11.02 -4.37 12.77
CA GLU A 73 11.95 -3.23 12.80
C GLU A 73 11.25 -1.89 12.52
N CYS A 74 10.20 -1.86 11.68
CA CYS A 74 9.40 -0.65 11.44
C CYS A 74 8.40 -0.31 12.55
N GLU A 75 8.25 -1.18 13.55
CA GLU A 75 7.46 -0.93 14.77
C GLU A 75 8.28 -0.25 15.88
N LYS A 76 9.62 -0.33 15.84
CA LYS A 76 10.54 0.37 16.75
C LYS A 76 10.74 1.83 16.32
#